data_AF-A0A4Y9XZJ7-F1
#
_entry.id   AF-A0A4Y9XZJ7-F1
#
_cell.length_a   1.000
_cell.length_b   1.000
_cell.length_c   1.000
_cell.angle_alpha   90.00
_cell.angle_beta   90.00
_cell.angle_gamma   90.00
#
_symmetry.space_group_name_H-M   'P 1'
#
loop_
_entity.id
_entity.type
_entity.pdbx_description
1 polymer ?
#
loop_
_entity_poly.entity_id
_entity_poly.type
_entity_poly.pdbx_seq_one_letter_code
_entity_poly.pdbx_strand_id
1 'polypeptide(L)' 'MVICPTKALEHDMEPNFQAAGLRTLVINADTTRAALARRDDVWKLAAAERDVILLSPEQLATSGFRRLMDERTF' A
#
# COMPACT_ATOMS: atom_id res chain seq x y z
N MET A 1 7.62 2.71 6.29
CA MET A 1 7.12 2.53 4.91
C MET A 1 8.18 1.79 4.11
N VAL A 2 7.82 0.75 3.37
CA VAL A 2 8.78 -0.05 2.59
C VAL A 2 8.40 0.06 1.11
N ILE A 3 9.33 0.51 0.28
CA ILE A 3 9.15 0.65 -1.16
C ILE A 3 9.82 -0.56 -1.83
N CYS A 4 9.06 -1.40 -2.54
CA CYS A 4 9.58 -2.61 -3.17
C CYS A 4 9.48 -2.51 -4.71
N PRO A 5 10.60 -2.58 -5.45
CA PRO A 5 10.61 -2.30 -6.89
C PRO A 5 10.18 -3.44 -7.83
N THR A 6 9.56 -4.52 -7.35
CA THR A 6 9.22 -5.67 -8.22
C THR A 6 7.91 -6.36 -7.84
N LYS A 7 6.99 -6.44 -8.82
CA LYS A 7 5.71 -7.17 -8.74
C LYS A 7 5.81 -8.63 -8.29
N ALA A 8 6.97 -9.27 -8.42
CA ALA A 8 7.19 -10.64 -7.97
C ALA A 8 7.25 -10.78 -6.43
N LEU A 9 7.62 -9.72 -5.71
CA LEU A 9 7.71 -9.74 -4.25
C LEU A 9 6.33 -9.51 -3.58
N GLU A 10 5.40 -8.87 -4.28
CA GLU A 10 4.08 -8.50 -3.72
C GLU A 10 3.19 -9.72 -3.45
N HIS A 11 3.25 -10.75 -4.32
CA HIS A 11 2.50 -11.99 -4.15
C HIS A 11 3.10 -12.95 -3.11
N ASP A 12 4.43 -12.97 -2.98
CA ASP A 12 5.11 -13.86 -2.02
C ASP A 12 5.22 -13.24 -0.62
N MET A 13 5.18 -11.91 -0.49
CA MET A 13 5.34 -11.25 0.81
C MET A 13 4.03 -10.99 1.55
N GLU A 14 2.93 -10.72 0.87
CA GLU A 14 1.63 -10.49 1.54
C GLU A 14 1.23 -11.65 2.47
N PRO A 15 1.33 -12.93 2.05
CA PRO A 15 1.03 -14.06 2.94
C PRO A 15 2.01 -14.15 4.10
N ASN A 16 3.29 -13.85 3.87
CA ASN A 16 4.35 -13.95 4.87
C ASN A 16 4.25 -12.86 5.94
N PHE A 17 3.90 -11.63 5.56
CA PHE A 17 3.71 -10.54 6.53
C PHE A 17 2.41 -10.70 7.34
N GLN A 18 1.35 -11.18 6.71
CA GLN A 18 0.12 -11.54 7.42
C GLN A 18 0.36 -12.71 8.39
N ALA A 19 1.14 -13.73 7.97
CA ALA A 19 1.55 -14.83 8.84
C ALA A 19 2.41 -14.37 10.03
N ALA A 20 3.13 -13.25 9.89
CA ALA A 20 3.89 -12.63 10.97
C ALA A 20 3.04 -11.73 11.90
N GLY A 21 1.71 -11.64 11.67
CA GLY A 21 0.79 -10.85 12.50
C GLY A 21 0.88 -9.33 12.28
N LEU A 22 1.52 -8.88 11.20
CA LEU A 22 1.67 -7.46 10.88
C LEU A 22 0.46 -6.96 10.08
N ARG A 23 -0.03 -5.75 10.41
CA ARG A 23 -1.08 -5.09 9.64
C ARG A 23 -0.47 -4.48 8.39
N THR A 24 -0.42 -5.28 7.33
CA THR A 24 0.17 -4.88 6.05
C THR A 24 -0.86 -4.43 5.03
N LEU A 25 -0.49 -3.42 4.24
CA LEU A 25 -1.30 -2.94 3.12
C LEU A 25 -0.45 -2.89 1.85
N VAL A 26 -0.92 -3.53 0.79
CA VAL A 26 -0.29 -3.50 -0.54
C VAL A 26 -1.03 -2.50 -1.43
N ILE A 27 -0.31 -1.51 -1.95
CA ILE A 27 -0.82 -0.48 -2.83
C ILE A 27 -0.11 -0.61 -4.18
N ASN A 28 -0.83 -1.16 -5.15
CA ASN A 28 -0.41 -1.33 -6.53
C ASN A 28 -1.57 -1.02 -7.48
N ALA A 29 -1.37 -1.12 -8.79
CA ALA A 29 -2.42 -0.82 -9.77
C ALA A 29 -3.66 -1.72 -9.61
N ASP A 30 -3.47 -2.99 -9.24
CA ASP A 30 -4.54 -3.97 -9.11
C ASP A 30 -5.36 -3.75 -7.83
N THR A 31 -4.71 -3.53 -6.69
CA THR A 31 -5.37 -3.23 -5.40
C THR A 31 -6.06 -1.88 -5.44
N THR A 32 -5.46 -0.89 -6.11
CA THR A 32 -6.08 0.43 -6.32
C THR A 32 -7.33 0.32 -7.19
N ARG A 33 -7.25 -0.43 -8.30
CA ARG A 33 -8.40 -0.67 -9.17
C ARG A 33 -9.50 -1.47 -8.48
N ALA A 34 -9.15 -2.48 -7.69
CA ALA A 34 -10.10 -3.26 -6.90
C ALA A 34 -10.77 -2.43 -5.81
N ALA A 35 -10.02 -1.57 -5.11
CA ALA A 35 -10.56 -0.64 -4.12
C ALA A 35 -11.51 0.37 -4.78
N LEU A 36 -11.14 0.93 -5.93
CA LEU A 36 -12.00 1.83 -6.70
C LEU A 36 -13.33 1.16 -7.10
N ALA A 37 -13.29 -0.10 -7.54
CA ALA A 37 -14.50 -0.86 -7.86
C ALA A 37 -15.43 -1.07 -6.66
N ARG A 38 -14.88 -1.12 -5.44
CA ARG A 38 -15.61 -1.20 -4.17
C ARG A 38 -16.00 0.16 -3.60
N ARG A 39 -15.61 1.26 -4.26
CA ARG A 39 -15.70 2.65 -3.76
C ARG A 39 -14.91 2.89 -2.47
N ASP A 40 -13.89 2.08 -2.23
CA ASP A 40 -12.94 2.24 -1.14
C ASP A 40 -11.75 3.09 -1.59
N ASP A 41 -11.22 3.89 -0.66
CA ASP A 41 -10.00 4.67 -0.88
C ASP A 41 -8.82 3.98 -0.18
N VAL A 42 -8.00 3.28 -0.97
CA VAL A 42 -6.83 2.56 -0.47
C VAL A 42 -5.84 3.49 0.25
N TRP A 43 -5.78 4.77 -0.13
CA TRP A 43 -4.90 5.75 0.49
C TRP A 43 -5.39 6.17 1.87
N LYS A 44 -6.70 6.23 2.09
CA LYS A 44 -7.27 6.40 3.44
C LYS A 44 -6.99 5.21 4.33
N LEU A 45 -7.03 3.99 3.77
CA LEU A 45 -6.66 2.79 4.50
C LEU A 45 -5.17 2.80 4.88
N ALA A 46 -4.33 3.39 4.04
CA ALA A 46 -2.89 3.59 4.28
C ALA A 46 -2.60 4.63 5.36
N ALA A 47 -3.43 5.68 5.45
CA ALA A 47 -3.34 6.70 6.49
C ALA A 47 -3.68 6.17 7.89
N ALA A 48 -4.48 5.10 7.99
CA ALA A 48 -4.73 4.41 9.26
C ALA A 48 -3.45 3.74 9.84
N GLU A 49 -3.53 3.22 11.07
CA GLU A 49 -2.43 2.47 11.67
C GLU A 49 -2.11 1.20 10.86
N ARG A 50 -1.04 1.27 10.08
CA ARG A 50 -0.44 0.17 9.33
C ARG A 50 1.01 0.04 9.73
N ASP A 51 1.41 -1.18 10.04
CA ASP A 51 2.77 -1.50 10.46
C ASP A 51 3.70 -1.52 9.23
N VAL A 52 3.18 -1.98 8.08
CA VAL A 52 3.90 -1.98 6.80
C VAL A 52 2.96 -1.57 5.67
N ILE A 53 3.43 -0.65 4.82
CA ILE A 53 2.79 -0.31 3.55
C ILE A 53 3.79 -0.68 2.46
N LEU A 54 3.38 -1.56 1.56
CA LEU A 54 4.12 -1.99 0.39
C LEU A 54 3.56 -1.25 -0.83
N LEU A 55 4.41 -0.48 -1.49
CA LEU A 55 4.05 0.35 -2.64
C LEU A 55 4.84 -0.11 -3.87
N SER A 56 4.14 -0.30 -4.99
CA SER A 56 4.81 -0.47 -6.28
C SER A 56 5.40 0.87 -6.75
N PRO A 57 6.50 0.87 -7.53
CA PRO A 57 7.15 2.11 -7.99
C PRO A 57 6.23 3.09 -8.69
N GLU A 58 5.29 2.60 -9.50
CA GLU A 58 4.34 3.44 -10.22
C GLU A 58 3.42 4.24 -9.29
N GLN A 59 3.16 3.73 -8.08
CA GLN A 59 2.29 4.39 -7.11
C GLN A 59 2.99 5.59 -6.44
N LEU A 60 4.33 5.65 -6.45
CA LEU A 60 5.09 6.78 -5.90
C LEU A 60 4.86 8.09 -6.69
N ALA A 61 4.54 7.97 -7.98
CA ALA A 61 4.25 9.11 -8.84
C ALA A 61 2.80 9.61 -8.72
N THR A 62 1.96 8.97 -7.89
CA THR A 62 0.54 9.31 -7.78
C THR A 62 0.28 10.41 -6.77
N SER A 63 -0.82 11.15 -6.97
CA SER A 63 -1.30 12.15 -6.01
C SER A 63 -1.70 11.52 -4.67
N GLY A 64 -2.13 10.25 -4.66
CA GLY A 64 -2.46 9.52 -3.45
C GLY A 64 -1.24 9.32 -2.54
N PHE A 65 -0.09 8.98 -3.11
CA PHE A 65 1.17 8.88 -2.36
C PHE A 65 1.59 10.23 -1.78
N ARG A 66 1.56 11.29 -2.61
CA ARG A 66 1.89 12.65 -2.15
C ARG A 66 1.02 13.06 -0.96
N ARG A 67 -0.29 12.84 -1.06
CA ARG A 67 -1.23 13.11 0.02
C ARG A 67 -0.94 12.30 1.29
N LEU A 68 -0.61 11.02 1.15
CA LEU A 68 -0.24 10.17 2.29
C LEU A 68 1.01 10.71 3.02
N MET A 69 1.99 11.19 2.27
CA MET A 69 3.21 11.81 2.82
C MET A 69 2.93 13.16 3.50
N ASP A 70 1.98 13.94 2.98
CA ASP A 70 1.56 15.21 3.59
C ASP A 70 0.73 15.00 4.87
N GLU A 71 -0.08 13.93 4.94
CA GLU A 71 -0.93 13.59 6.10
C GLU A 71 -0.16 12.85 7.21
N ARG A 72 0.85 12.04 6.88
CA ARG A 72 1.79 11.47 7.86
C ARG A 72 2.99 12.40 8.02
N THR A 73 2.90 13.33 8.97
CA THR A 73 4.09 13.93 9.56
C THR A 73 4.89 12.81 10.23
N PHE A 74 5.99 12.38 9.62
CA PHE A 74 6.95 11.43 10.23
C PHE A 74 7.70 12.07 11.39
#